data_AF-A0A024GSZ0-F1
#
_entry.id   AF-A0A024GSZ0-F1
#
_cell.length_a   1.000
_cell.length_b   1.000
_cell.length_c   1.000
_cell.angle_alpha   90.00
_cell.angle_beta   90.00
_cell.angle_gamma   90.00
#
_symmetry.space_group_name_H-M   'P 1'
#
loop_
_entity.id
_entity.type
_entity.pdbx_description
1 polymer ?
#
loop_
_entity_poly.entity_id
_entity_poly.type
_entity_poly.pdbx_seq_one_letter_code
_entity_poly.pdbx_strand_id
1 'polypeptide(L)'
;MTSIFDGYDEEYRALASDISKKISDVATYEQEPDKKKSSLLHIGDLLKQGNQLIQQMELEARSLDVATRRELSKKVEQYRKSLGSLNEDFKKIREREERDGVFGNRSDVSACVYTCA
;
A
#
# COMPACT_ATOMS: atom_id res chain seq x y z
N MET A 1 26.33 6.70 10.34
CA MET A 1 24.87 6.91 10.42
C MET A 1 24.55 7.35 11.85
N THR A 2 23.59 8.25 12.02
CA THR A 2 23.17 8.71 13.35
C THR A 2 22.18 7.69 13.93
N SER A 3 22.24 7.44 15.23
CA SER A 3 21.40 6.42 15.91
C SER A 3 19.89 6.60 15.67
N ILE A 4 19.44 7.83 15.39
CA ILE A 4 18.04 8.14 15.11
C ILE A 4 17.66 7.68 13.70
N PHE A 5 18.56 7.83 12.71
CA PHE A 5 18.28 7.45 11.34
C PHE A 5 18.31 5.93 11.13
N ASP A 6 19.09 5.20 11.93
CA ASP A 6 19.08 3.74 11.92
C ASP A 6 17.70 3.19 12.34
N GLY A 7 17.06 3.81 13.34
CA GLY A 7 15.69 3.46 13.72
C GLY A 7 14.67 3.73 12.60
N TYR A 8 14.78 4.88 11.91
CA TYR A 8 13.92 5.18 10.77
C TYR A 8 14.16 4.24 9.57
N ASP A 9 15.40 3.80 9.33
CA ASP A 9 15.73 2.81 8.29
C ASP A 9 15.06 1.46 8.59
N GLU A 10 15.16 0.98 9.83
CA GLU A 10 14.53 -0.27 10.26
C GLU A 10 13.00 -0.21 10.16
N GLU A 11 12.40 0.89 10.64
CA GLU A 11 10.96 1.10 10.57
C GLU A 11 10.46 1.16 9.12
N TYR A 12 11.16 1.88 8.25
CA TYR A 12 10.83 1.94 6.83
C TYR A 12 10.91 0.56 6.17
N ARG A 13 11.96 -0.22 6.45
CA ARG A 13 12.10 -1.58 5.91
C ARG A 13 10.99 -2.50 6.37
N ALA A 14 10.63 -2.43 7.65
CA ALA A 14 9.52 -3.20 8.19
C ALA A 14 8.21 -2.84 7.46
N LEU A 15 7.89 -1.55 7.35
CA LEU A 15 6.70 -1.08 6.63
C LEU A 15 6.68 -1.52 5.16
N ALA A 16 7.79 -1.33 4.44
CA ALA A 16 7.88 -1.70 3.02
C ALA A 16 7.70 -3.21 2.81
N SER A 17 8.31 -4.04 3.67
CA SER A 17 8.14 -5.49 3.64
C SER A 17 6.69 -5.90 3.92
N ASP A 18 6.06 -5.28 4.91
CA ASP A 18 4.69 -5.62 5.31
C ASP A 18 3.67 -5.20 4.23
N ILE A 19 3.85 -4.03 3.62
CA ILE A 19 3.08 -3.56 2.47
C ILE A 19 3.24 -4.54 1.30
N SER A 20 4.47 -4.88 0.93
CA SER A 20 4.75 -5.78 -0.19
C SER A 20 4.11 -7.15 0.01
N LYS A 21 4.25 -7.73 1.22
CA LYS A 21 3.62 -9.01 1.56
C LYS A 21 2.10 -8.94 1.46
N LYS A 22 1.46 -7.91 2.03
CA LYS A 22 0.00 -7.76 2.00
C LYS A 22 -0.52 -7.54 0.58
N ILE A 23 0.21 -6.84 -0.27
CA ILE A 23 -0.11 -6.70 -1.71
C ILE A 23 -0.14 -8.08 -2.38
N SER A 24 0.85 -8.94 -2.10
CA SER A 24 0.88 -10.33 -2.60
C SER A 24 -0.27 -11.18 -2.04
N ASP A 25 -0.54 -11.08 -0.74
CA ASP A 25 -1.63 -11.83 -0.09
C ASP A 25 -2.99 -11.45 -0.68
N VAL A 26 -3.24 -10.15 -0.91
CA VAL A 26 -4.46 -9.65 -1.52
C VAL A 26 -4.72 -10.23 -2.91
N ALA A 27 -3.66 -10.49 -3.68
CA ALA A 27 -3.81 -11.13 -4.99
C ALA A 27 -4.35 -12.57 -4.89
N THR A 28 -4.23 -13.22 -3.73
CA THR A 28 -4.72 -14.59 -3.48
C THR A 28 -6.17 -14.64 -2.98
N TYR A 29 -6.73 -13.53 -2.48
CA TYR A 29 -8.07 -13.47 -1.88
C TYR A 29 -9.21 -13.36 -2.92
N GLU A 30 -9.09 -14.00 -4.09
CA GLU A 30 -10.08 -13.88 -5.18
C GLU A 30 -11.51 -14.32 -4.78
N GLN A 31 -11.64 -15.22 -3.80
CA GLN A 31 -12.94 -15.72 -3.31
C GLN A 31 -13.39 -15.09 -1.98
N GLU A 32 -12.60 -14.19 -1.39
CA GLU A 32 -12.86 -13.57 -0.08
C GLU A 32 -12.95 -12.03 -0.19
N PRO A 33 -14.01 -11.47 -0.80
CA PRO A 33 -14.08 -10.04 -1.14
C PRO A 33 -14.04 -9.12 0.09
N ASP A 34 -14.62 -9.53 1.22
CA ASP A 34 -14.61 -8.73 2.44
C ASP A 34 -13.21 -8.65 3.08
N LYS A 35 -12.49 -9.77 3.09
CA LYS A 35 -11.09 -9.86 3.55
C LYS A 35 -10.16 -9.07 2.65
N LYS A 36 -10.41 -9.11 1.34
CA LYS A 36 -9.69 -8.31 0.35
C LYS A 36 -9.88 -6.82 0.57
N LYS A 37 -11.13 -6.35 0.72
CA LYS A 37 -11.45 -4.94 1.04
C LYS A 37 -10.79 -4.49 2.35
N SER A 38 -10.87 -5.28 3.41
CA SER A 38 -10.23 -4.97 4.69
C SER A 38 -8.71 -4.86 4.56
N SER A 39 -8.09 -5.79 3.82
CA SER A 39 -6.66 -5.78 3.56
C SER A 39 -6.24 -4.56 2.72
N LEU A 40 -7.05 -4.14 1.74
CA LEU A 40 -6.78 -2.95 0.95
C LEU A 40 -6.82 -1.67 1.80
N LEU A 41 -7.78 -1.52 2.71
CA LEU A 41 -7.83 -0.39 3.64
C LEU A 41 -6.56 -0.34 4.48
N HIS A 42 -6.16 -1.48 5.02
CA HIS A 42 -4.98 -1.58 5.87
C HIS A 42 -3.68 -1.30 5.12
N ILE A 43 -3.52 -1.78 3.88
CA ILE A 43 -2.38 -1.40 3.01
C ILE A 43 -2.37 0.11 2.79
N GLY A 44 -3.54 0.73 2.56
CA GLY A 44 -3.68 2.18 2.44
C GLY A 44 -3.18 2.93 3.67
N ASP A 45 -3.46 2.43 4.87
CA ASP A 45 -2.99 3.05 6.12
C ASP A 45 -1.49 2.85 6.34
N LEU A 46 -0.92 1.70 5.95
CA LEU A 46 0.53 1.48 5.98
C LEU A 46 1.27 2.39 4.98
N LEU A 47 0.69 2.61 3.79
CA LEU A 47 1.23 3.57 2.82
C LEU A 47 1.23 5.00 3.36
N LYS A 48 0.18 5.41 4.10
CA LYS A 48 0.16 6.71 4.78
C LYS A 48 1.25 6.81 5.84
N GLN A 49 1.39 5.78 6.69
CA GLN A 49 2.44 5.72 7.71
C GLN A 49 3.84 5.82 7.08
N GLY A 50 4.11 5.06 6.01
CA GLY A 50 5.37 5.15 5.27
C GLY A 50 5.64 6.55 4.70
N ASN A 51 4.62 7.25 4.20
CA ASN A 51 4.78 8.63 3.73
C ASN A 51 5.07 9.61 4.88
N GLN A 52 4.40 9.45 6.03
CA GLN A 52 4.65 10.27 7.22
C GLN A 52 6.07 10.06 7.75
N LEU A 53 6.54 8.81 7.80
CA LEU A 53 7.90 8.46 8.19
C LEU A 53 8.93 9.12 7.25
N ILE A 54 8.73 9.02 5.93
CA ILE A 54 9.61 9.67 4.95
C ILE A 54 9.66 11.19 5.18
N GLN A 55 8.51 11.84 5.42
CA GLN A 55 8.47 13.29 5.71
C GLN A 55 9.23 13.63 6.99
N GLN A 56 9.10 12.80 8.03
CA GLN A 56 9.85 12.97 9.28
C GLN A 56 11.36 12.83 9.04
N MET A 57 11.79 11.85 8.25
CA MET A 57 13.20 11.69 7.86
C MET A 57 13.72 12.91 7.08
N GLU A 58 12.91 13.51 6.20
CA GLU A 58 13.27 14.75 5.49
C GLU A 58 13.45 15.94 6.42
N LEU A 59 12.59 16.07 7.44
CA LEU A 59 12.67 17.14 8.43
C LEU A 59 13.92 16.98 9.31
N GLU A 60 14.18 15.77 9.80
CA GLU A 60 15.36 15.47 10.60
C GLU A 60 16.66 15.63 9.81
N ALA A 61 16.67 15.26 8.52
CA ALA A 61 17.85 15.47 7.69
C ALA A 61 18.24 16.96 7.53
N ARG A 62 17.30 17.91 7.72
CA ARG A 62 17.59 19.36 7.63
C ARG A 62 18.38 19.89 8.83
N SER A 63 18.28 19.24 9.99
CA SER A 63 18.99 19.65 11.21
C SER A 63 20.45 19.17 11.26
N LEU A 64 20.83 18.28 10.33
CA LEU A 64 22.15 17.66 10.26
C LEU A 64 23.14 18.46 9.41
N ASP A 65 24.42 18.14 9.53
CA ASP A 65 25.49 18.75 8.75
C ASP A 65 25.34 18.46 7.25
N VAL A 66 26.00 19.28 6.42
CA VAL A 66 25.83 19.25 4.95
C VAL A 66 26.20 17.92 4.33
N ALA A 67 27.23 17.23 4.86
CA ALA A 67 27.69 15.95 4.31
C ALA A 67 26.67 14.85 4.63
N THR A 68 26.29 14.72 5.90
CA THR A 68 25.28 13.74 6.34
C THR A 68 23.93 13.99 5.68
N ARG A 69 23.47 15.25 5.62
CA ARG A 69 22.23 15.61 4.92
C ARG A 69 22.22 15.13 3.48
N ARG A 70 23.32 15.33 2.73
CA ARG A 70 23.41 14.91 1.32
C ARG A 70 23.30 13.40 1.16
N GLU A 71 23.90 12.63 2.06
CA GLU A 71 23.79 11.17 2.07
C GLU A 71 22.35 10.72 2.36
N LEU A 72 21.76 11.25 3.43
CA LEU A 72 20.42 10.88 3.86
C LEU A 72 19.35 11.29 2.85
N SER A 73 19.46 12.47 2.23
CA SER A 73 18.52 12.90 1.18
C SER A 73 18.48 11.94 0.00
N LYS A 74 19.62 11.36 -0.41
CA LYS A 74 19.64 10.33 -1.46
C LYS A 74 18.86 9.09 -1.05
N LYS A 75 19.03 8.65 0.20
CA LYS A 75 18.38 7.46 0.74
C LYS A 75 16.87 7.66 0.90
N VAL A 76 16.47 8.82 1.40
CA VAL A 76 15.06 9.24 1.48
C VAL A 76 14.42 9.31 0.08
N GLU A 77 15.13 9.80 -0.93
CA GLU A 77 14.63 9.81 -2.31
C GLU A 77 14.42 8.38 -2.85
N GLN A 78 15.31 7.45 -2.52
CA GLN A 78 15.15 6.03 -2.85
C GLN A 78 13.90 5.42 -2.17
N TYR A 79 13.70 5.71 -0.90
CA TYR A 79 12.51 5.26 -0.15
C TYR A 79 11.22 5.83 -0.73
N ARG A 80 11.22 7.09 -1.12
CA ARG A 80 10.07 7.73 -1.77
C ARG A 80 9.75 7.05 -3.10
N LYS A 81 10.76 6.74 -3.92
CA LYS A 81 10.55 6.02 -5.19
C LYS A 81 10.01 4.61 -4.95
N SER A 82 10.60 3.86 -4.03
CA SER A 82 10.17 2.49 -3.72
C SER A 82 8.74 2.44 -3.15
N LEU A 83 8.39 3.34 -2.23
CA LEU A 83 7.04 3.45 -1.69
C LEU A 83 6.05 3.90 -2.79
N GLY A 84 6.50 4.75 -3.72
CA GLY A 84 5.75 5.13 -4.91
C GLY A 84 5.37 3.93 -5.78
N SER A 85 6.31 3.03 -6.05
CA SER A 85 6.05 1.80 -6.80
C SER A 85 5.05 0.88 -6.08
N LEU A 86 5.20 0.69 -4.76
CA LEU A 86 4.24 -0.09 -3.96
C LEU A 86 2.83 0.53 -4.00
N ASN A 87 2.73 1.86 -3.98
CA ASN A 87 1.47 2.58 -4.09
C ASN A 87 0.82 2.43 -5.48
N GLU A 88 1.61 2.41 -6.55
CA GLU A 88 1.10 2.13 -7.91
C GLU A 88 0.56 0.71 -8.03
N ASP A 89 1.27 -0.28 -7.50
CA ASP A 89 0.81 -1.67 -7.52
C ASP A 89 -0.45 -1.86 -6.67
N PHE A 90 -0.51 -1.22 -5.50
CA PHE A 90 -1.72 -1.16 -4.68
C PHE A 90 -2.91 -0.58 -5.44
N LYS A 91 -2.72 0.54 -6.17
CA LYS A 91 -3.80 1.16 -6.97
C LYS A 91 -4.32 0.23 -8.05
N LYS A 92 -3.44 -0.46 -8.80
CA LYS A 92 -3.86 -1.41 -9.84
C LYS A 92 -4.73 -2.53 -9.28
N ILE A 93 -4.37 -3.07 -8.12
CA ILE A 93 -5.16 -4.11 -7.45
C ILE A 93 -6.51 -3.56 -7.01
N ARG A 94 -6.53 -2.37 -6.39
CA ARG A 94 -7.77 -1.73 -5.95
C ARG A 94 -8.71 -1.44 -7.12
N GLU A 95 -8.19 -0.92 -8.24
CA GLU A 95 -8.98 -0.66 -9.45
C GLU A 95 -9.54 -1.97 -10.06
N ARG A 96 -8.76 -3.06 -10.02
CA ARG A 96 -9.27 -4.39 -10.43
C ARG A 96 -10.48 -4.79 -9.60
N GLU A 97 -10.41 -4.63 -8.28
CA GLU A 97 -11.54 -4.94 -7.38
C GLU A 97 -12.77 -4.08 -7.62
N GLU A 98 -12.58 -2.78 -7.83
CA GLU A 98 -13.68 -1.87 -8.11
C GLU A 98 -14.34 -2.22 -9.46
N ARG A 99 -13.59 -2.69 -10.46
CA ARG A 99 -14.15 -3.17 -11.73
C ARG A 99 -14.88 -4.51 -11.61
N ASP A 100 -14.30 -5.49 -10.92
CA ASP A 100 -14.92 -6.81 -10.72
C ASP A 100 -16.23 -6.68 -9.91
N GLY A 101 -16.29 -5.74 -8.96
CA GLY A 101 -17.51 -5.41 -8.22
C GLY A 101 -18.63 -4.76 -9.05
N VAL A 102 -18.32 -4.09 -10.16
CA VAL A 102 -19.31 -3.41 -11.03
C VAL A 102 -20.03 -4.38 -11.97
N PHE A 103 -19.40 -5.51 -12.35
CA PHE A 103 -20.02 -6.50 -13.23
C PHE A 103 -20.79 -7.61 -12.50
N GLY A 104 -20.68 -7.71 -11.16
CA GLY A 104 -21.23 -8.81 -10.37
C GLY A 104 -22.72 -8.73 -9.99
N ASN A 105 -23.48 -7.71 -10.42
CA ASN A 105 -24.86 -7.52 -9.94
C ASN A 105 -25.94 -7.59 -11.04
N ARG A 106 -25.78 -8.46 -12.05
CA ARG A 106 -26.78 -8.63 -13.12
C ARG A 106 -27.15 -10.08 -13.45
N SER A 107 -27.03 -10.98 -12.48
CA SER A 107 -27.41 -12.39 -12.63
C SER A 107 -28.36 -12.85 -11.53
N ASP A 108 -29.46 -12.12 -11.31
CA ASP A 108 -30.62 -12.66 -10.59
C ASP A 108 -31.93 -12.05 -11.13
N VAL A 109 -32.17 -12.24 -12.44
CA VAL A 109 -33.52 -12.15 -13.03
C VAL A 109 -33.61 -13.24 -14.10
N SER A 110 -33.46 -14.51 -13.70
CA SER A 110 -33.73 -15.66 -14.58
C SER A 110 -34.27 -16.83 -13.77
N ALA A 111 -35.40 -16.62 -13.09
CA ALA A 111 -36.24 -17.70 -12.56
C ALA A 111 -37.64 -17.19 -12.19
N CYS A 112 -38.35 -16.56 -13.13
CA CYS A 112 -39.82 -16.46 -13.03
C CYS A 112 -40.44 -16.50 -14.44
N VAL A 113 -39.96 -17.46 -15.24
CA VAL A 113 -40.74 -17.99 -16.35
C VAL A 113 -40.91 -19.46 -16.01
N TYR A 114 -42.15 -19.93 -16.03
CA TYR A 114 -42.60 -21.28 -15.68
C TYR A 114 -42.83 -21.57 -14.20
N THR A 115 -44.00 -21.20 -13.69
CA THR A 115 -44.84 -22.21 -13.03
C THR A 115 -46.33 -21.90 -13.17
N CYS A 116 -47.04 -22.88 -13.72
CA CYS A 116 -48.47 -23.21 -13.56
C CYS A 116 -49.56 -22.25 -14.10
N ALA A 117 -50.12 -22.71 -15.23
CA ALA A 117 -51.52 -23.10 -15.45
C ALA A 117 -52.62 -22.04 -15.28
#